data_AF-A0A444XUA0-F1
#
_entry.id   AF-A0A444XUA0-F1
#
_cell.length_a   1.000
_cell.length_b   1.000
_cell.length_c   1.000
_cell.angle_alpha   90.00
_cell.angle_beta   90.00
_cell.angle_gamma   90.00
#
_symmetry.space_group_name_H-M   'P 1'
#
loop_
_entity.id
_entity.type
_entity.pdbx_description
1 polymer ?
#
loop_
_entity_poly.entity_id
_entity_poly.type
_entity_poly.pdbx_seq_one_letter_code
_entity_poly.pdbx_strand_id
1 'polypeptide(L)'
;MHHCLTMIHPTTVDRDYGILNKAFHHITDTHVAHHLFSTMPHYHAMEATNAIKPILGDYYQFDGTPFYKALWREAKECLYVEPDDGASQKGVYWYKNKF
;
A
#
# COMPACT_ATOMS: atom_id res chain seq x y z
N MET A 1 7.07 -3.71 -12.24
CA MET A 1 7.97 -3.06 -11.26
C MET A 1 7.24 -2.03 -10.39
N HIS A 2 6.59 -1.00 -10.95
CA HIS A 2 5.87 0.02 -10.14
C HIS A 2 4.76 -0.55 -9.23
N HIS A 3 4.07 -1.61 -9.65
CA HIS A 3 3.01 -2.23 -8.84
C HIS A 3 3.54 -2.93 -7.59
N CYS A 4 4.57 -3.77 -7.71
CA CYS A 4 5.21 -4.42 -6.54
C CYS A 4 5.89 -3.43 -5.58
N LEU A 5 6.31 -2.27 -6.09
CA LEU A 5 6.87 -1.18 -5.29
C LEU A 5 5.84 -0.58 -4.31
N THR A 6 4.54 -0.65 -4.63
CA THR A 6 3.46 -0.23 -3.73
C THR A 6 3.27 -1.17 -2.51
N MET A 7 3.98 -2.31 -2.48
CA MET A 7 4.08 -3.20 -1.32
C MET A 7 5.26 -2.86 -0.40
N ILE A 8 6.35 -2.27 -0.91
CA ILE A 8 7.56 -1.90 -0.12
C ILE A 8 7.37 -0.59 0.63
N HIS A 9 6.39 0.22 0.22
CA HIS A 9 5.97 1.41 0.97
C HIS A 9 4.56 1.21 1.57
N PRO A 10 4.40 0.28 2.55
CA PRO A 10 3.12 0.03 3.21
C PRO A 10 2.58 1.26 3.93
N THR A 11 3.40 2.29 4.15
CA THR A 11 2.99 3.59 4.70
C THR A 11 2.19 4.47 3.72
N THR A 12 2.10 4.13 2.44
CA THR A 12 1.79 5.14 1.40
C THR A 12 0.48 4.97 0.63
N VAL A 13 -0.23 3.82 0.68
CA VAL A 13 -1.38 3.59 -0.20
C VAL A 13 -2.62 3.07 0.54
N ASP A 14 -3.72 3.83 0.47
CA ASP A 14 -5.04 3.38 0.92
C ASP A 14 -5.72 2.52 -0.15
N ARG A 15 -6.47 1.50 0.27
CA ARG A 15 -7.16 0.53 -0.61
C ARG A 15 -8.60 0.32 -0.18
N ASP A 16 -9.51 0.41 -1.16
CA ASP A 16 -10.93 0.11 -0.95
C ASP A 16 -11.25 -1.35 -1.27
N TYR A 17 -11.58 -2.13 -0.25
CA TYR A 17 -12.03 -3.52 -0.38
C TYR A 17 -13.56 -3.66 -0.32
N GLY A 18 -14.29 -2.54 -0.37
CA GLY A 18 -15.74 -2.48 -0.33
C GLY A 18 -16.29 -2.96 1.02
N ILE A 19 -17.12 -3.99 1.00
CA ILE A 19 -17.77 -4.53 2.21
C ILE A 19 -16.73 -4.98 3.25
N LEU A 20 -15.57 -5.45 2.80
CA LEU A 20 -14.51 -5.91 3.68
C LEU A 20 -13.88 -4.76 4.50
N ASN A 21 -14.02 -3.49 4.10
CA ASN A 21 -13.50 -2.36 4.89
C ASN A 21 -14.12 -2.38 6.29
N LYS A 22 -15.43 -2.62 6.39
CA LYS A 22 -16.13 -2.70 7.67
C LYS A 22 -15.67 -3.90 8.50
N ALA A 23 -15.43 -5.05 7.84
CA ALA A 23 -14.93 -6.25 8.50
C ALA A 23 -13.50 -6.07 9.04
N PHE A 24 -12.68 -5.27 8.36
CA PHE A 24 -11.31 -4.94 8.75
C PHE A 24 -11.21 -3.61 9.51
N HIS A 25 -12.32 -3.08 10.04
CA HIS A 25 -12.34 -1.83 10.82
C HIS A 25 -11.68 -0.64 10.12
N HIS A 26 -11.85 -0.53 8.81
CA HIS A 26 -11.29 0.50 7.94
C HIS A 26 -9.76 0.57 7.87
N ILE A 27 -9.03 -0.43 8.36
CA ILE A 27 -7.56 -0.37 8.39
C ILE A 27 -6.93 -0.27 6.99
N THR A 28 -7.61 -0.79 5.96
CA THR A 28 -7.12 -0.83 4.58
C THR A 28 -7.37 0.48 3.83
N ASP A 29 -8.49 1.14 4.09
CA ASP A 29 -8.89 2.43 3.52
C ASP A 29 -8.49 3.64 4.40
N THR A 30 -7.78 3.39 5.51
CA THR A 30 -7.13 4.39 6.36
C THR A 30 -5.66 4.04 6.66
N HIS A 31 -5.02 3.26 5.80
CA HIS A 31 -3.69 2.69 6.03
C HIS A 31 -2.61 3.79 6.13
N VAL A 32 -2.71 4.83 5.31
CA VAL A 32 -1.82 6.00 5.37
C VAL A 32 -1.93 6.69 6.74
N ALA A 33 -3.17 6.93 7.21
CA ALA A 33 -3.39 7.55 8.51
C ALA A 33 -2.91 6.65 9.66
N HIS A 34 -3.06 5.33 9.53
CA HIS A 34 -2.51 4.37 10.50
C HIS A 34 -0.99 4.45 10.58
N HIS A 35 -0.27 4.56 9.46
CA HIS A 35 1.20 4.67 9.52
C HIS A 35 1.70 6.03 10.01
N LEU A 36 0.97 7.11 9.73
CA LEU A 36 1.27 8.43 10.30
C LEU A 36 1.02 8.46 11.82
N PHE A 37 -0.01 7.75 12.29
CA PHE A 37 -0.43 7.71 13.68
C PHE A 37 -0.67 6.27 14.14
N SER A 38 0.40 5.48 14.26
CA SER A 38 0.33 4.03 14.52
C SER A 38 -0.34 3.64 15.84
N THR A 39 -0.43 4.57 16.78
CA THR A 39 -1.10 4.39 18.07
C THR A 39 -2.58 4.79 18.06
N MET A 40 -3.07 5.43 17.00
CA MET A 40 -4.45 5.89 16.89
C MET A 40 -5.40 4.70 16.67
N PRO A 41 -6.50 4.60 17.44
CA PRO A 41 -7.48 3.54 17.25
C PRO A 41 -8.36 3.78 16.01
N HIS A 42 -8.95 2.72 15.49
CA HIS A 42 -9.70 2.75 14.22
C HIS A 42 -10.97 3.62 14.24
N TYR A 43 -11.52 3.96 15.41
CA TYR A 43 -12.82 4.65 15.55
C TYR A 43 -12.88 5.99 14.83
N HIS A 44 -11.77 6.73 14.80
CA HIS A 44 -11.64 8.04 14.14
C HIS A 44 -10.66 8.00 12.96
N ALA A 45 -10.22 6.82 12.52
CA ALA A 45 -9.22 6.71 11.46
C ALA A 45 -9.73 7.26 10.11
N MET A 46 -11.03 7.12 9.83
CA MET A 46 -11.66 7.72 8.65
C MET A 46 -11.70 9.25 8.70
N GLU A 47 -11.98 9.82 9.88
CA GLU A 47 -11.98 11.27 10.10
C GLU A 47 -10.57 11.84 9.88
N ALA A 48 -9.56 11.21 10.50
CA ALA A 48 -8.16 11.58 10.31
C ALA A 48 -7.74 11.47 8.84
N THR A 49 -8.11 10.38 8.15
CA THR A 49 -7.81 10.18 6.73
C THR A 49 -8.39 11.31 5.87
N ASN A 50 -9.65 11.69 6.11
CA ASN A 50 -10.29 12.78 5.38
C ASN A 50 -9.64 14.15 5.65
N ALA A 51 -9.16 14.38 6.87
CA ALA A 51 -8.45 15.61 7.23
C ALA A 51 -7.04 15.68 6.60
N ILE A 52 -6.36 14.53 6.46
CA ILE A 52 -4.99 14.44 5.95
C ILE A 52 -4.93 14.46 4.42
N LYS A 53 -5.93 13.88 3.73
CA LYS A 53 -6.02 13.87 2.25
C LYS A 53 -5.71 15.22 1.59
N PRO A 54 -6.37 16.35 1.97
CA PRO A 54 -6.07 17.65 1.36
C PRO A 54 -4.69 18.20 1.73
N ILE A 55 -4.10 17.76 2.85
CA ILE A 55 -2.76 18.17 3.28
C ILE A 55 -1.70 17.43 2.45
N LEU A 56 -1.89 16.13 2.23
CA LEU A 56 -1.00 15.32 1.39
C LEU A 56 -1.12 15.66 -0.09
N GLY A 57 -2.31 16.07 -0.57
CA GLY A 57 -2.54 16.46 -1.96
C GLY A 57 -2.04 15.38 -2.92
N ASP A 58 -1.13 15.75 -3.83
CA ASP A 58 -0.56 14.85 -4.83
C ASP A 58 0.26 13.69 -4.23
N TYR A 59 0.68 13.80 -2.97
CA TYR A 59 1.39 12.73 -2.26
C TYR A 59 0.45 11.66 -1.72
N TYR A 60 -0.85 11.91 -1.61
CA TYR A 60 -1.80 10.91 -1.18
C TYR A 60 -1.98 9.84 -2.26
N GLN A 61 -1.62 8.59 -1.96
CA GLN A 61 -1.82 7.48 -2.90
C GLN A 61 -3.03 6.64 -2.49
N PHE A 62 -3.81 6.26 -3.50
CA PHE A 62 -4.96 5.39 -3.37
C PHE A 62 -4.96 4.37 -4.51
N ASP A 63 -5.12 3.09 -4.19
CA ASP A 63 -5.29 2.02 -5.17
C ASP A 63 -6.74 1.50 -5.12
N GLY A 64 -7.52 1.87 -6.14
CA GLY A 64 -8.90 1.44 -6.34
C GLY A 64 -9.05 0.09 -7.06
N THR A 65 -7.95 -0.64 -7.27
CA THR A 65 -8.01 -1.98 -7.86
C THR A 65 -8.82 -2.91 -6.95
N PRO A 66 -9.83 -3.64 -7.46
CA PRO A 66 -10.56 -4.60 -6.65
C PRO A 66 -9.62 -5.59 -5.95
N PHE A 67 -9.82 -5.83 -4.65
CA PHE A 67 -8.87 -6.56 -3.81
C PHE A 67 -8.42 -7.91 -4.41
N TYR A 68 -9.33 -8.66 -5.05
CA TYR A 68 -9.02 -9.96 -5.64
C TYR A 68 -8.14 -9.84 -6.89
N LYS A 69 -8.29 -8.77 -7.69
CA LYS A 69 -7.41 -8.48 -8.82
C LYS A 69 -6.04 -8.03 -8.35
N ALA A 70 -6.00 -7.18 -7.31
CA ALA A 70 -4.76 -6.76 -6.68
C ALA A 70 -4.02 -7.99 -6.14
N LEU A 71 -4.69 -8.83 -5.34
CA LEU A 71 -4.14 -10.07 -4.81
C LEU A 71 -3.58 -10.98 -5.91
N TRP A 72 -4.34 -11.19 -6.99
CA TRP A 72 -3.90 -12.01 -8.11
C TRP A 72 -2.68 -11.42 -8.82
N ARG A 73 -2.66 -10.11 -9.05
CA ARG A 73 -1.52 -9.39 -9.63
C ARG A 73 -0.29 -9.56 -8.75
N GLU A 74 -0.38 -9.27 -7.45
CA GLU A 74 0.76 -9.39 -6.53
C GLU A 74 1.28 -10.83 -6.43
N ALA A 75 0.37 -11.82 -6.37
CA ALA A 75 0.72 -13.23 -6.33
C ALA A 75 1.45 -13.72 -7.58
N LYS A 76 1.21 -13.10 -8.74
CA LYS A 76 1.93 -13.40 -9.98
C LYS A 76 3.20 -12.59 -10.14
N GLU A 77 3.15 -11.28 -9.90
CA GLU A 77 4.20 -10.35 -10.33
C GLU A 77 5.28 -10.11 -9.27
N CYS A 78 5.00 -10.38 -7.99
CA CYS A 78 5.84 -9.98 -6.86
C CYS A 78 6.27 -11.18 -6.02
N LEU A 79 6.81 -12.21 -6.68
CA LEU A 79 7.10 -13.52 -6.08
C LEU A 79 8.38 -13.56 -5.25
N TYR A 80 9.43 -12.88 -5.70
CA TYR A 80 10.73 -12.89 -5.03
C TYR A 80 11.46 -11.56 -5.24
N VAL A 81 12.48 -11.30 -4.42
CA VAL A 81 13.33 -10.11 -4.52
C VAL A 81 14.71 -10.48 -5.04
N GLU A 82 15.25 -9.65 -5.94
CA GLU A 82 16.61 -9.77 -6.47
C GLU A 82 17.32 -8.41 -6.37
N PRO A 83 18.66 -8.39 -6.25
CA PRO A 83 19.43 -7.15 -6.30
C PRO A 83 19.26 -6.48 -7.66
N ASP A 84 19.39 -5.15 -7.68
CA ASP A 84 19.24 -4.36 -8.89
C ASP A 84 20.33 -4.65 -9.94
N ASP A 85 19.92 -4.84 -11.18
CA ASP A 85 20.79 -5.19 -12.29
C ASP A 85 21.59 -3.94 -12.71
N GLY A 86 22.80 -3.81 -12.18
CA GLY A 86 23.69 -2.68 -12.44
C GLY A 86 23.96 -1.77 -11.22
N ALA A 87 23.43 -2.10 -10.04
CA ALA A 87 23.77 -1.36 -8.83
C ALA A 87 25.23 -1.64 -8.41
N SER A 88 26.06 -0.61 -8.53
CA SER A 88 27.44 -0.58 -8.00
C SER A 88 27.49 -0.63 -6.47
N GLN A 89 26.36 -0.34 -5.80
CA GLN A 89 26.18 -0.33 -4.36
C GLN A 89 25.29 -1.52 -3.94
N LYS A 90 25.82 -2.41 -3.11
CA LYS A 90 25.02 -3.49 -2.49
C LYS A 90 23.99 -2.88 -1.55
N GLY A 91 22.70 -3.13 -1.77
CA GLY A 91 21.65 -2.77 -0.80
C GLY A 91 20.25 -2.53 -1.36
N VAL A 92 20.10 -2.32 -2.67
CA VAL A 92 18.78 -2.13 -3.30
C VAL A 92 18.29 -3.44 -3.89
N TYR A 93 17.06 -3.82 -3.55
CA TYR A 93 16.40 -5.04 -4.00
C TYR A 93 15.05 -4.71 -4.65
N TRP A 94 14.74 -5.42 -5.73
CA TRP A 94 13.51 -5.26 -6.50
C TRP A 94 12.72 -6.56 -6.55
N TYR A 95 11.40 -6.44 -6.48
CA TYR A 95 10.51 -7.56 -6.77
C TYR A 95 10.58 -7.94 -8.25
N LYS A 96 10.70 -9.24 -8.50
CA LYS A 96 10.67 -9.84 -9.83
C LYS A 96 9.73 -11.05 -9.87
N ASN A 97 9.41 -11.44 -11.10
CA ASN A 97 8.67 -12.64 -11.45
C ASN A 97 9.46 -13.41 -12.51
N LYS A 98 9.43 -14.75 -12.43
CA LYS A 98 10.12 -15.66 -13.36
C LYS A 98 9.32 -15.95 -14.63
N PHE A 99 8.03 -15.60 -14.66
CA PHE A 99 7.09 -15.95 -15.72
C PHE A 99 6.48 -14.73 -16.42
#